data_AF-A0A1B6LP68-F1
#
_entry.id   AF-A0A1B6LP68-F1
#
_cell.length_a   1.000
_cell.length_b   1.000
_cell.length_c   1.000
_cell.angle_alpha   90.00
_cell.angle_beta   90.00
_cell.angle_gamma   90.00
#
_symmetry.space_group_name_H-M   'P 1'
#
loop_
_entity.id
_entity.type
_entity.pdbx_description
1 polymer ?
#
loop_
_entity_poly.entity_id
_entity_poly.type
_entity_poly.pdbx_seq_one_letter_code
_entity_poly.pdbx_strand_id
1 'polypeptide(L)'
;QNISDFSVCDTDQKEMKIDETYCLSVDHLGRPIDIYSDPDYKLKCVGFWKENLKSYLITYDELDAFSKYRCWVYQRADLNRVLMSQAIGPYCDLVQDVASWNYTEGAAVALDMQEYERERDRCPMHFDDGADPWKHAESHIHVFSFLSSSSKQLNIALSVMACALVAVVFRR
;
A
#
# COMPACT_ATOMS: atom_id res chain seq x y z
N GLN A 1 20.93 -22.73 -2.58
CA GLN A 1 19.74 -22.78 -3.45
C GLN A 1 19.26 -21.35 -3.54
N ASN A 2 19.14 -20.81 -4.75
CA ASN A 2 18.63 -19.44 -4.92
C ASN A 2 17.11 -19.54 -4.78
N ILE A 3 16.57 -18.78 -3.83
CA ILE A 3 15.15 -18.72 -3.52
C ILE A 3 14.81 -17.23 -3.61
N SER A 4 13.72 -16.89 -4.28
CA SER A 4 13.19 -15.52 -4.25
C SER A 4 12.33 -15.34 -3.00
N ASP A 5 12.52 -14.25 -2.28
CA ASP A 5 11.74 -13.92 -1.09
C ASP A 5 10.82 -12.73 -1.34
N PHE A 6 9.60 -12.84 -0.81
CA PHE A 6 8.63 -11.77 -0.78
C PHE A 6 8.12 -11.62 0.65
N SER A 7 8.32 -10.46 1.25
CA SER A 7 7.99 -10.25 2.66
C SER A 7 7.33 -8.90 2.93
N VAL A 8 6.31 -8.94 3.81
CA VAL A 8 5.54 -7.78 4.30
C VAL A 8 5.50 -7.88 5.83
N CYS A 9 6.63 -7.58 6.46
CA CYS A 9 6.87 -7.90 7.88
C CYS A 9 7.05 -6.69 8.79
N ASP A 10 6.86 -5.49 8.26
CA ASP A 10 7.00 -4.28 9.06
C ASP A 10 5.84 -4.11 10.04
N THR A 11 6.06 -3.40 11.16
CA THR A 11 5.03 -3.19 12.21
C THR A 11 3.79 -2.51 11.63
N ASP A 12 4.00 -1.63 10.66
CA ASP A 12 2.94 -0.89 10.00
C ASP A 12 2.39 -1.63 8.77
N GLN A 13 3.01 -2.75 8.36
CA GLN A 13 2.68 -3.50 7.14
C GLN A 13 2.63 -2.61 5.87
N LYS A 14 3.32 -1.48 5.89
CA LYS A 14 3.36 -0.49 4.81
C LYS A 14 4.50 -0.74 3.82
N GLU A 15 5.40 -1.68 4.11
CA GLU A 15 6.56 -1.95 3.27
C GLU A 15 6.54 -3.39 2.78
N MET A 16 6.67 -3.52 1.46
CA MET A 16 6.78 -4.76 0.72
C MET A 16 8.21 -4.88 0.18
N LYS A 17 8.86 -5.99 0.50
CA LYS A 17 10.25 -6.27 0.13
C LYS A 17 10.29 -7.44 -0.84
N ILE A 18 10.99 -7.26 -1.95
CA ILE A 18 11.20 -8.30 -2.97
C ILE A 18 12.71 -8.50 -3.12
N ASP A 19 13.14 -9.73 -2.96
CA ASP A 19 14.52 -10.16 -3.15
C ASP A 19 14.53 -11.31 -4.17
N GLU A 20 15.24 -11.13 -5.29
CA GLU A 20 15.35 -12.17 -6.32
C GLU A 20 16.18 -13.35 -5.81
N THR A 21 17.25 -13.08 -5.06
CA THR A 21 18.25 -14.07 -4.65
C THR A 21 18.47 -14.02 -3.15
N TYR A 22 17.46 -14.50 -2.41
CA TYR A 22 17.58 -14.68 -0.98
C TYR A 22 18.44 -15.93 -0.65
N CYS A 23 19.59 -15.70 -0.01
CA CYS A 23 20.51 -16.75 0.39
C CYS A 23 20.11 -17.36 1.74
N LEU A 24 19.46 -18.52 1.72
CA LEU A 24 19.06 -19.25 2.92
C LEU A 24 20.20 -20.02 3.63
N SER A 25 21.43 -19.51 3.59
CA SER A 25 22.55 -20.15 4.28
C SER A 25 22.58 -19.79 5.76
N VAL A 26 22.77 -20.79 6.61
CA VAL A 26 22.92 -20.64 8.06
C VAL A 26 24.35 -20.98 8.48
N ASP A 27 24.85 -20.27 9.49
CA ASP A 27 26.13 -20.57 10.14
C ASP A 27 26.01 -21.86 10.97
N HIS A 28 27.14 -22.38 11.47
CA HIS A 28 27.20 -23.54 12.38
C HIS A 28 26.38 -23.37 13.67
N LEU A 29 26.02 -22.12 14.01
CA LEU A 29 25.15 -21.75 15.14
C LEU A 29 23.66 -21.61 14.76
N GLY A 30 23.28 -21.91 13.52
CA GLY A 30 21.90 -21.79 13.02
C GLY A 30 21.44 -20.34 12.79
N ARG A 31 22.38 -19.37 12.79
CA ARG A 31 22.09 -17.96 12.47
C ARG A 31 22.16 -17.75 10.96
N PRO A 32 21.31 -16.89 10.36
CA PRO A 32 21.48 -16.53 8.96
C PRO A 32 22.87 -15.93 8.74
N ILE A 33 23.60 -16.39 7.72
CA ILE A 33 24.93 -15.83 7.40
C ILE A 33 24.81 -14.44 6.75
N ASP A 34 23.69 -14.21 6.07
CA ASP A 34 23.43 -12.99 5.33
C ASP A 34 22.56 -12.07 6.17
N ILE A 35 23.23 -11.16 6.89
CA ILE A 35 22.61 -10.15 7.75
C ILE A 35 22.76 -8.74 7.19
N TYR A 36 23.38 -8.61 6.01
CA TYR A 36 23.68 -7.32 5.38
C TYR A 36 23.16 -7.21 3.95
N SER A 37 22.42 -8.21 3.43
CA SER A 37 21.73 -8.03 2.16
C SER A 37 20.59 -7.02 2.33
N ASP A 38 20.61 -6.04 1.44
CA ASP A 38 19.44 -5.21 1.18
C ASP A 38 18.59 -5.91 0.12
N PRO A 39 17.26 -5.96 0.27
CA PRO A 39 16.38 -6.47 -0.78
C PRO A 39 16.46 -5.58 -2.03
N ASP A 40 16.28 -6.19 -3.19
CA ASP A 40 16.37 -5.52 -4.49
C ASP A 40 15.32 -4.41 -4.65
N TYR A 41 14.09 -4.68 -4.18
CA TYR A 41 13.00 -3.71 -4.21
C TYR A 41 12.39 -3.49 -2.83
N LYS A 42 12.22 -2.22 -2.47
CA LYS A 42 11.51 -1.76 -1.26
C LYS A 42 10.36 -0.87 -1.69
N LEU A 43 9.17 -1.44 -1.68
CA LEU A 43 7.95 -0.81 -2.17
C LEU A 43 7.07 -0.40 -0.98
N LYS A 44 6.59 0.84 -0.98
CA LYS A 44 5.67 1.36 0.04
C LYS A 44 4.23 1.17 -0.39
N CYS A 45 3.42 0.49 0.41
CA CYS A 45 1.98 0.33 0.19
C CYS A 45 1.27 1.66 0.43
N VAL A 46 0.60 2.18 -0.60
CA VAL A 46 -0.12 3.46 -0.56
C VAL A 46 -1.60 3.24 -0.28
N GLY A 47 -2.16 2.20 -0.90
CA GLY A 47 -3.56 1.84 -0.75
C GLY A 47 -3.90 0.62 -1.56
N PHE A 48 -5.05 0.03 -1.24
CA PHE A 48 -5.59 -1.14 -1.91
C PHE A 48 -7.11 -1.00 -1.95
N TRP A 49 -7.74 -1.55 -2.98
CA TRP A 49 -9.19 -1.61 -3.10
C TRP A 49 -9.62 -2.79 -3.95
N LYS A 50 -10.86 -3.22 -3.75
CA LYS A 50 -11.48 -4.28 -4.55
C LYS A 50 -12.52 -3.70 -5.50
N GLU A 51 -12.47 -4.11 -6.76
CA GLU A 51 -13.53 -3.84 -7.73
C GLU A 51 -14.04 -5.16 -8.31
N ASN A 52 -15.33 -5.44 -8.11
CA ASN A 52 -15.96 -6.68 -8.54
C ASN A 52 -15.25 -7.93 -7.97
N LEU A 53 -14.48 -8.61 -8.81
CA LEU A 53 -13.73 -9.84 -8.52
C LEU A 53 -12.21 -9.62 -8.50
N LYS A 54 -11.74 -8.39 -8.80
CA LYS A 54 -10.32 -8.05 -8.87
C LYS A 54 -9.94 -7.21 -7.64
N SER A 55 -8.80 -7.55 -7.04
CA SER A 55 -8.20 -6.76 -5.96
C SER A 55 -6.97 -6.04 -6.50
N TYR A 56 -6.89 -4.74 -6.23
CA TYR A 56 -5.84 -3.85 -6.69
C TYR A 56 -5.02 -3.33 -5.52
N LEU A 57 -3.71 -3.30 -5.69
CA LEU A 57 -2.74 -2.79 -4.74
C LEU A 57 -1.88 -1.73 -5.43
N ILE A 58 -1.79 -0.55 -4.81
CA ILE A 58 -0.92 0.54 -5.27
C ILE A 58 0.28 0.63 -4.36
N THR A 59 1.44 0.59 -5.00
CA THR A 59 2.72 0.70 -4.33
C THR A 59 3.48 1.92 -4.85
N TYR A 60 4.40 2.41 -4.02
CA TYR A 60 5.28 3.52 -4.30
C TYR A 60 6.73 3.07 -4.14
N ASP A 61 7.49 3.18 -5.22
CA ASP A 61 8.93 2.94 -5.29
C ASP A 61 9.65 4.29 -5.35
N GLU A 62 10.63 4.48 -4.47
CA GLU A 62 11.45 5.68 -4.45
C GLU A 62 12.52 5.70 -5.54
N LEU A 63 12.93 4.52 -6.03
CA LEU A 63 14.00 4.36 -7.00
C LEU A 63 13.50 4.40 -8.46
N ASP A 64 12.20 4.28 -8.68
CA ASP A 64 11.61 4.36 -10.02
C ASP A 64 11.64 5.80 -10.56
N ALA A 65 12.25 5.99 -11.73
CA ALA A 65 12.50 7.29 -12.32
C ALA A 65 11.27 7.92 -13.02
N PHE A 66 10.27 7.12 -13.38
CA PHE A 66 9.17 7.58 -14.23
C PHE A 66 7.97 8.07 -13.42
N SER A 67 7.21 7.15 -12.84
CA SER A 67 5.98 7.45 -12.14
C SER A 67 6.08 7.27 -10.63
N LYS A 68 7.07 6.51 -10.14
CA LYS A 68 7.21 6.06 -8.74
C LYS A 68 6.07 5.17 -8.24
N TYR A 69 4.87 5.32 -8.77
CA TYR A 69 3.73 4.47 -8.47
C TYR A 69 3.65 3.28 -9.41
N ARG A 70 3.29 2.13 -8.84
CA ARG A 70 3.03 0.87 -9.55
C ARG A 70 1.72 0.28 -9.09
N CYS A 71 0.95 -0.20 -10.06
CA CYS A 71 -0.32 -0.88 -9.81
C CYS A 71 -0.12 -2.40 -9.89
N TRP A 72 -0.73 -3.11 -8.97
CA TRP A 72 -0.69 -4.56 -8.87
C TRP A 72 -2.11 -5.11 -8.84
N VAL A 73 -2.35 -6.18 -9.59
CA VAL A 73 -3.55 -7.00 -9.47
C VAL A 73 -3.16 -8.25 -8.71
N TYR A 74 -3.80 -8.55 -7.59
CA TYR A 74 -3.43 -9.67 -6.74
C TYR A 74 -4.65 -10.49 -6.33
N GLN A 75 -4.42 -11.79 -6.10
CA GLN A 75 -5.44 -12.71 -5.65
C GLN A 75 -4.79 -13.87 -4.90
N ARG A 76 -5.46 -14.32 -3.84
CA ARG A 76 -5.13 -15.58 -3.18
C ARG A 76 -5.75 -16.75 -3.97
N ALA A 77 -4.90 -17.66 -4.45
CA ALA A 77 -5.29 -18.80 -5.29
C ALA A 77 -5.66 -20.04 -4.46
N ASP A 78 -4.87 -20.32 -3.42
CA ASP A 78 -5.07 -21.43 -2.47
C ASP A 78 -4.89 -20.93 -1.03
N LEU A 79 -4.95 -21.83 -0.03
CA LEU A 79 -4.73 -21.45 1.39
C LEU A 79 -3.37 -20.79 1.63
N ASN A 80 -2.34 -21.19 0.88
CA ASN A 80 -0.97 -20.76 1.06
C ASN A 80 -0.37 -20.13 -0.19
N ARG A 81 -1.12 -20.01 -1.29
CA ARG A 81 -0.61 -19.52 -2.58
C ARG A 81 -1.21 -18.17 -2.96
N VAL A 82 -0.36 -17.21 -3.26
CA VAL A 82 -0.74 -15.84 -3.64
C VAL A 82 -0.16 -15.53 -5.02
N LEU A 83 -1.02 -15.05 -5.91
CA LEU A 83 -0.64 -14.64 -7.25
C LEU A 83 -0.77 -13.12 -7.34
N MET A 84 0.14 -12.46 -8.07
CA MET A 84 0.02 -11.05 -8.38
C MET A 84 0.69 -10.68 -9.70
N SER A 85 0.16 -9.69 -10.40
CA SER A 85 0.77 -9.12 -11.61
C SER A 85 1.01 -7.63 -11.47
N GLN A 86 2.15 -7.17 -11.96
CA GLN A 86 2.53 -5.76 -11.98
C GLN A 86 2.12 -5.14 -13.31
N ALA A 87 1.45 -3.99 -13.26
CA ALA A 87 1.16 -3.21 -14.45
C ALA A 87 2.42 -2.51 -15.00
N ILE A 88 2.44 -2.24 -16.31
CA ILE A 88 3.54 -1.53 -16.97
C ILE A 88 3.68 -0.08 -16.47
N GLY A 89 2.56 0.52 -16.06
CA GLY A 89 2.48 1.93 -15.64
C GLY A 89 1.93 2.12 -14.22
N PRO A 90 1.62 3.38 -13.85
CA PRO A 90 1.03 3.72 -12.55
C PRO A 90 -0.48 3.41 -12.45
N TYR A 91 -1.03 2.66 -13.40
CA TYR A 91 -2.44 2.27 -13.47
C TYR A 91 -2.53 0.81 -13.88
N CYS A 92 -3.54 0.09 -13.39
CA CYS A 92 -3.83 -1.28 -13.84
C CYS A 92 -4.72 -1.22 -15.08
N ASP A 93 -4.42 -2.04 -16.08
CA ASP A 93 -5.30 -2.20 -17.24
C ASP A 93 -6.55 -3.01 -16.86
N LEU A 94 -7.68 -2.78 -17.53
CA LEU A 94 -8.91 -3.54 -17.33
C LEU A 94 -8.75 -5.00 -17.76
N VAL A 95 -7.92 -5.23 -18.77
CA VAL A 95 -7.61 -6.56 -19.32
C VAL A 95 -6.62 -7.31 -18.44
N GLN A 96 -5.85 -6.62 -17.60
CA GLN A 96 -4.83 -7.23 -16.75
C GLN A 96 -5.47 -8.16 -15.72
N ASP A 97 -4.98 -9.39 -15.67
CA ASP A 97 -5.34 -10.39 -14.68
C ASP A 97 -4.12 -10.78 -13.84
N VAL A 98 -4.36 -11.57 -12.79
CA VAL A 98 -3.35 -11.97 -11.82
C VAL A 98 -2.21 -12.81 -12.43
N ALA A 99 -2.51 -13.52 -13.53
CA ALA A 99 -1.54 -14.32 -14.28
C ALA A 99 -0.92 -13.57 -15.48
N SER A 100 -1.34 -12.33 -15.74
CA SER A 100 -0.83 -11.54 -16.85
C SER A 100 0.63 -11.18 -16.64
N TRP A 101 1.46 -11.47 -17.63
CA TRP A 101 2.91 -11.25 -17.58
C TRP A 101 3.44 -10.45 -18.78
N ASN A 102 2.60 -10.20 -19.79
CA ASN A 102 3.02 -9.62 -21.06
C ASN A 102 2.40 -8.24 -21.29
N TYR A 103 3.12 -7.40 -22.05
CA TYR A 103 2.73 -6.01 -22.29
C TYR A 103 1.40 -5.86 -23.03
N THR A 104 1.04 -6.86 -23.84
CA THR A 104 -0.23 -6.91 -24.57
C THR A 104 -1.44 -7.00 -23.66
N GLU A 105 -1.25 -7.50 -22.44
CA GLU A 105 -2.28 -7.62 -21.40
C GLU A 105 -2.14 -6.51 -20.34
N GLY A 106 -1.27 -5.52 -20.57
CA GLY A 106 -1.03 -4.41 -19.64
C GLY A 106 -0.10 -4.74 -18.47
N ALA A 107 0.47 -5.95 -18.42
CA ALA A 107 1.37 -6.39 -17.36
C ALA A 107 2.85 -6.41 -17.80
N ALA A 108 3.74 -6.19 -16.84
CA ALA A 108 5.18 -6.30 -17.02
C ALA A 108 5.77 -7.56 -16.35
N VAL A 109 5.21 -7.95 -15.19
CA VAL A 109 5.71 -9.04 -14.35
C VAL A 109 4.53 -9.78 -13.74
N ALA A 110 4.63 -11.10 -13.62
CA ALA A 110 3.73 -11.92 -12.81
C ALA A 110 4.55 -12.65 -11.74
N LEU A 111 4.03 -12.67 -10.51
CA LEU A 111 4.60 -13.34 -9.35
C LEU A 111 3.65 -14.45 -8.90
N ASP A 112 4.23 -15.63 -8.67
CA ASP A 112 3.55 -16.80 -8.12
C ASP A 112 4.26 -17.17 -6.82
N MET A 113 3.61 -16.91 -5.70
CA MET A 113 4.20 -16.95 -4.37
C MET A 113 3.53 -18.02 -3.52
N GLN A 114 4.33 -18.71 -2.72
CA GLN A 114 3.90 -19.79 -1.86
C GLN A 114 4.35 -19.52 -0.42
N GLU A 115 3.39 -19.36 0.50
CA GLU A 115 3.61 -19.14 1.93
C GLU A 115 4.37 -20.31 2.57
N TYR A 116 5.49 -20.00 3.21
CA TYR A 116 6.31 -20.96 3.97
C TYR A 116 5.75 -21.16 5.38
N GLU A 117 4.67 -21.93 5.49
CA GLU A 117 3.80 -21.89 6.68
C GLU A 117 4.33 -22.60 7.95
N ARG A 118 5.54 -23.19 7.99
CA ARG A 118 6.00 -23.93 9.21
C ARG A 118 7.48 -23.87 9.60
N GLU A 119 8.37 -23.27 8.81
CA GLU A 119 9.81 -23.28 9.14
C GLU A 119 10.33 -21.95 9.72
N ARG A 120 9.62 -20.82 9.50
CA ARG A 120 10.09 -19.47 9.88
C ARG A 120 8.95 -18.50 10.22
N ASP A 121 8.15 -18.87 11.21
CA ASP A 121 6.92 -18.18 11.64
C ASP A 121 7.18 -16.89 12.44
N ARG A 122 8.02 -15.99 11.91
CA ARG A 122 8.36 -14.69 12.53
C ARG A 122 7.56 -13.52 11.97
N CYS A 123 6.84 -13.76 10.88
CA CYS A 123 6.08 -12.76 10.13
C CYS A 123 4.90 -13.45 9.44
N PRO A 124 3.72 -13.50 10.08
CA PRO A 124 2.54 -14.04 9.44
C PRO A 124 2.13 -13.13 8.27
N MET A 125 2.00 -13.70 7.07
CA MET A 125 1.52 -12.95 5.91
C MET A 125 0.07 -12.53 6.14
N HIS A 126 -0.19 -11.23 6.16
CA HIS A 126 -1.54 -10.69 6.23
C HIS A 126 -2.07 -10.48 4.81
N PHE A 127 -3.21 -11.10 4.51
CA PHE A 127 -3.90 -10.91 3.24
C PHE A 127 -5.21 -10.15 3.49
N ASP A 128 -5.29 -8.92 2.97
CA ASP A 128 -6.51 -8.15 2.87
C ASP A 128 -6.86 -8.02 1.38
N ASP A 129 -8.09 -8.34 1.01
CA ASP A 129 -8.56 -8.28 -0.38
C ASP A 129 -9.08 -6.90 -0.78
N GLY A 130 -9.13 -5.93 0.16
CA GLY A 130 -9.57 -4.57 -0.10
C GLY A 130 -11.07 -4.39 -0.24
N ALA A 131 -11.87 -5.33 0.27
CA ALA A 131 -13.33 -5.25 0.22
C ALA A 131 -13.90 -4.08 1.04
N ASP A 132 -13.26 -3.70 2.15
CA ASP A 132 -13.67 -2.58 3.00
C ASP A 132 -12.54 -1.55 3.18
N PRO A 133 -12.46 -0.51 2.33
CA PRO A 133 -11.41 0.51 2.40
C PRO A 133 -11.55 1.46 3.61
N TRP A 134 -12.66 1.39 4.34
CA TRP A 134 -12.91 2.24 5.52
C TRP A 134 -12.60 1.53 6.84
N LYS A 135 -12.25 0.25 6.78
CA LYS A 135 -11.84 -0.52 7.96
C LYS A 135 -10.56 0.07 8.52
N HIS A 136 -10.63 0.67 9.70
CA HIS A 136 -9.45 1.18 10.38
C HIS A 136 -8.61 0.01 10.90
N ALA A 137 -7.62 -0.41 10.11
CA ALA A 137 -6.48 -1.18 10.61
C ALA A 137 -5.55 -0.26 11.42
N GLU A 138 -4.62 -0.84 12.18
CA GLU A 138 -3.63 -0.09 12.99
C GLU A 138 -2.78 0.87 12.13
N SER A 139 -2.67 0.61 10.82
CA SER A 139 -2.09 1.50 9.82
C SER A 139 -3.12 2.50 9.25
N HIS A 140 -3.11 3.74 9.72
CA HIS A 140 -4.01 4.78 9.22
C HIS A 140 -3.74 5.15 7.75
N ILE A 141 -4.70 4.90 6.85
CA ILE A 141 -4.72 5.44 5.49
C ILE A 141 -5.17 6.90 5.56
N HIS A 142 -4.33 7.83 5.08
CA HIS A 142 -4.68 9.25 5.00
C HIS A 142 -5.63 9.49 3.83
N VAL A 143 -6.92 9.68 4.12
CA VAL A 143 -7.90 10.12 3.12
C VAL A 143 -7.70 11.62 2.88
N PHE A 144 -7.15 11.99 1.72
CA PHE A 144 -7.03 13.38 1.31
C PHE A 144 -8.42 13.96 1.01
N SER A 145 -8.91 14.82 1.90
CA SER A 145 -10.10 15.63 1.61
C SER A 145 -9.67 16.90 0.87
N PHE A 146 -10.02 16.99 -0.41
CA PHE A 146 -9.90 18.24 -1.17
C PHE A 146 -11.07 19.14 -0.82
N LEU A 147 -11.04 19.72 0.38
CA LEU A 147 -11.95 20.82 0.69
C LEU A 147 -11.54 22.01 -0.19
N SER A 148 -12.36 22.28 -1.22
CA SER A 148 -12.26 23.53 -1.96
C SER A 148 -12.30 24.67 -0.94
N SER A 149 -11.25 25.50 -0.95
CA SER A 149 -11.21 26.74 -0.17
C SER A 149 -12.36 27.65 -0.63
N SER A 150 -13.52 27.51 0.01
CA SER A 150 -14.57 28.51 0.00
C SER A 150 -14.55 29.19 1.36
N SER A 151 -13.64 30.17 1.45
CA SER A 151 -13.67 31.36 2.31
C SER A 151 -14.88 31.43 3.28
N LYS A 152 -14.74 30.84 4.47
CA LYS A 152 -15.59 31.16 5.63
C LYS A 152 -14.86 32.11 6.57
N GLN A 153 -14.56 33.31 6.10
CA GLN A 153 -14.14 34.43 6.94
C GLN A 153 -14.93 35.68 6.55
N LEU A 154 -16.24 35.72 6.85
CA LEU A 154 -16.96 37.00 6.80
C LEU A 154 -18.19 37.11 7.73
N ASN A 155 -18.25 36.36 8.85
CA ASN A 155 -19.40 36.44 9.77
C ASN A 155 -19.06 36.89 11.21
N ILE A 156 -17.79 37.17 11.53
CA ILE A 156 -17.42 37.60 12.89
C ILE A 156 -17.51 39.14 13.06
N ALA A 157 -17.42 39.93 11.97
CA ALA A 157 -17.47 41.39 12.06
C ALA A 157 -18.89 41.95 12.34
N LEU A 158 -19.95 41.23 11.92
CA LEU A 158 -21.34 41.69 12.06
C LEU A 158 -21.91 41.49 13.48
N SER A 159 -21.45 40.47 14.22
CA SER A 159 -21.92 40.23 15.59
C SER A 159 -21.34 41.22 16.60
N VAL A 160 -20.08 41.65 16.40
CA VAL A 160 -19.41 42.60 17.32
C VAL A 160 -19.99 44.02 17.19
N MET A 161 -20.35 44.45 15.96
CA MET A 161 -21.00 45.75 15.74
C MET A 161 -22.43 45.81 16.31
N ALA A 162 -23.18 44.71 16.26
CA ALA A 162 -24.53 44.64 16.84
C ALA A 162 -24.49 44.72 18.38
N CYS A 163 -23.53 44.05 19.03
CA CYS A 163 -23.37 44.15 20.49
C CYS A 163 -22.91 45.54 20.96
N ALA A 164 -22.06 46.24 20.18
CA ALA A 164 -21.63 47.59 20.52
C ALA A 164 -22.77 48.62 20.44
N LEU A 165 -23.66 48.50 19.45
CA LEU A 165 -24.82 49.39 19.32
C LEU A 165 -25.86 49.19 20.43
N VAL A 166 -26.12 47.94 20.83
CA VAL A 166 -27.02 47.64 21.96
C VAL A 166 -26.48 48.22 23.28
N ALA A 167 -25.16 48.13 23.50
CA ALA A 167 -24.51 48.68 24.69
C ALA A 167 -24.54 50.22 24.72
N VAL A 168 -24.54 50.90 23.57
CA VAL A 168 -24.65 52.37 23.48
C VAL A 168 -26.08 52.85 23.69
N VAL A 169 -27.09 52.12 23.19
CA VAL A 169 -28.52 52.47 23.37
C VAL A 169 -28.97 52.30 24.83
N PHE A 170 -28.48 51.28 25.54
CA PHE A 170 -28.82 51.07 26.96
C PHE A 170 -28.09 51.99 27.96
N ARG A 171 -27.15 52.82 27.48
CA ARG A 171 -26.35 53.74 28.32
C ARG A 171 -26.80 55.20 28.23
N ARG A 172 -27.96 55.47 27.61
CA ARG A 172 -28.67 56.76 27.65
C ARG A 172 -29.95 56.63 28.46
#